data_AF-A0A6C0DWQ4-F1
#
_entry.id   AF-A0A6C0DWQ4-F1
#
_cell.length_a   1.000
_cell.length_b   1.000
_cell.length_c   1.000
_cell.angle_alpha   90.00
_cell.angle_beta   90.00
_cell.angle_gamma   90.00
#
_symmetry.space_group_name_H-M   'P 1'
#
loop_
_entity.id
_entity.type
_entity.pdbx_description
1 polymer ?
#
loop_
_entity_poly.entity_id
_entity_poly.type
_entity_poly.pdbx_seq_one_letter_code
_entity_poly.pdbx_strand_id
1 'polypeptide(L)'
;MLCINCKKNKYPLFNCNKLNYCNNHALLLFNSFVIKIQKVYRGYRRRKYLKNIFNRLPRDLQLHILQFNNNKTKLLREKINAHILKMTSKIKSLIDVGDNEITLNELITIIDALIKYRHLIETRWLNYYKYYFINIKSILVSLIYKKALMLNINIYNSLNFYTNLLNNDFNKVSLVLIGKINSFNHATHFT
;
A
#
# COMPACT_ATOMS: atom_id res chain seq x y z
N MET A 1 -42.98 30.80 -44.98
CA MET A 1 -42.27 29.93 -44.02
C MET A 1 -41.32 30.77 -43.17
N LEU A 2 -41.19 30.47 -41.87
CA LEU A 2 -40.37 31.24 -40.91
C LEU A 2 -39.10 30.46 -40.55
N CYS A 3 -38.04 31.17 -40.17
CA CYS A 3 -36.86 30.54 -39.60
C CYS A 3 -37.21 29.79 -38.31
N ILE A 4 -36.79 28.53 -38.19
CA ILE A 4 -37.06 27.67 -37.02
C ILE A 4 -36.58 28.28 -35.70
N ASN A 5 -35.39 28.89 -35.68
CA ASN A 5 -34.79 29.41 -34.45
C ASN A 5 -35.30 30.82 -34.09
N CYS A 6 -35.49 31.70 -35.08
CA CYS A 6 -35.92 33.07 -34.83
C CYS A 6 -37.43 33.27 -34.82
N LYS A 7 -38.20 32.35 -35.42
CA LYS A 7 -39.63 32.51 -35.71
C LYS A 7 -40.00 33.86 -36.35
N LYS A 8 -39.05 34.47 -37.09
CA LYS A 8 -39.16 35.77 -37.77
C LYS A 8 -38.54 35.68 -39.16
N ASN A 9 -39.05 36.46 -40.11
CA ASN A 9 -38.43 36.70 -41.42
C ASN A 9 -37.65 38.01 -41.36
N LYS A 10 -36.32 37.95 -41.42
CA LYS A 10 -35.50 39.17 -41.47
C LYS A 10 -34.75 39.36 -42.81
N TYR A 11 -34.39 38.29 -43.53
CA TYR A 11 -33.55 38.27 -44.75
C TYR A 11 -33.72 36.91 -45.48
N PRO A 12 -33.16 36.63 -46.70
CA PRO A 12 -33.56 35.47 -47.49
C PRO A 12 -33.46 34.13 -46.72
N LEU A 13 -34.39 33.25 -47.05
CA LEU A 13 -34.59 31.96 -46.38
C LEU A 13 -33.72 30.90 -47.06
N PHE A 14 -32.85 30.26 -46.28
CA PHE A 14 -32.14 29.06 -46.71
C PHE A 14 -32.91 27.83 -46.24
N ASN A 15 -33.26 26.95 -47.18
CA ASN A 15 -33.85 25.65 -46.88
C ASN A 15 -32.73 24.59 -46.89
N CYS A 16 -32.50 23.96 -45.74
CA CYS A 16 -31.53 22.88 -45.60
C CYS A 16 -32.19 21.72 -44.85
N ASN A 17 -32.14 20.51 -45.41
CA ASN A 17 -32.77 19.30 -44.83
C ASN A 17 -34.25 19.50 -44.46
N LYS A 18 -35.03 20.18 -45.31
CA LYS A 18 -36.46 20.50 -45.09
C LYS A 18 -36.71 21.48 -43.93
N LEU A 19 -35.66 22.10 -43.39
CA LEU A 19 -35.72 23.08 -42.31
C LEU A 19 -35.36 24.46 -42.85
N ASN A 20 -36.20 25.45 -42.54
CA ASN A 20 -35.99 26.83 -42.96
C ASN A 20 -35.17 27.61 -41.92
N TYR A 21 -34.08 28.21 -42.37
CA TYR A 21 -33.21 29.07 -41.58
C TYR A 21 -33.12 30.46 -42.21
N CYS A 22 -32.94 31.49 -41.39
CA CYS A 22 -32.50 32.78 -41.92
C CYS A 22 -31.00 32.73 -42.22
N ASN A 23 -30.53 33.60 -43.11
CA ASN A 23 -29.11 33.73 -43.47
C ASN A 23 -28.15 33.67 -42.27
N ASN A 24 -28.44 34.39 -41.19
CA ASN A 24 -27.56 34.42 -40.02
C ASN A 24 -27.45 33.05 -39.35
N HIS A 25 -28.55 32.31 -39.23
CA HIS A 25 -28.52 30.96 -38.67
C HIS A 25 -27.85 29.97 -39.59
N ALA A 26 -28.09 30.07 -40.90
CA ALA A 26 -27.40 29.25 -41.89
C ALA A 26 -25.88 29.49 -41.83
N LEU A 27 -25.44 30.75 -41.76
CA LEU A 27 -24.03 31.11 -41.59
C LEU A 27 -23.46 30.56 -40.27
N LEU A 28 -24.17 30.68 -39.16
CA LEU A 28 -23.69 30.17 -37.88
C LEU A 28 -23.59 28.64 -37.82
N LEU A 29 -24.42 27.93 -38.60
CA LEU A 29 -24.49 26.47 -38.62
C LEU A 29 -23.56 25.82 -39.64
N PHE A 30 -23.38 26.45 -40.81
CA PHE A 30 -22.69 25.82 -41.94
C PHE A 30 -21.37 26.50 -42.33
N ASN A 31 -21.06 27.69 -41.79
CA ASN A 31 -19.77 28.32 -42.05
C ASN A 31 -18.64 27.59 -41.28
N SER A 32 -17.66 27.08 -42.02
CA SER A 32 -16.53 26.30 -41.48
C SER A 32 -15.70 27.06 -40.44
N PHE A 33 -15.52 28.37 -40.62
CA PHE A 33 -14.80 29.23 -39.68
C PHE A 33 -15.56 29.39 -38.37
N VAL A 34 -16.88 29.61 -38.44
CA VAL A 34 -17.75 29.71 -37.26
C VAL A 34 -17.77 28.39 -36.49
N ILE A 35 -17.91 27.26 -37.20
CA ILE A 35 -17.87 25.92 -36.58
C ILE A 35 -16.54 25.70 -35.85
N LYS A 36 -15.40 26.14 -36.43
CA LYS A 36 -14.08 26.05 -35.79
C LYS A 36 -14.03 26.84 -34.48
N ILE A 37 -14.52 28.08 -34.48
CA ILE A 37 -14.61 28.92 -33.27
C ILE A 37 -15.49 28.25 -32.21
N GLN A 38 -16.67 27.75 -32.58
CA GLN A 38 -17.59 27.09 -31.66
C GLN A 38 -16.98 25.83 -31.02
N LYS A 39 -16.22 25.02 -31.79
CA LYS A 39 -15.51 23.85 -31.26
C LYS A 39 -14.46 24.25 -30.22
N VAL A 40 -13.65 25.27 -30.51
CA VAL A 40 -12.63 25.77 -29.58
C VAL A 40 -13.27 26.28 -28.28
N TYR A 41 -14.34 27.06 -28.38
CA TYR A 41 -15.05 27.60 -27.22
C TYR A 41 -15.66 26.51 -26.33
N ARG A 42 -16.33 25.51 -26.93
CA ARG A 42 -16.87 24.34 -26.19
C ARG A 42 -15.76 23.59 -25.44
N GLY A 43 -14.61 23.39 -26.09
CA GLY A 43 -13.43 22.79 -25.47
C GLY A 43 -12.88 23.60 -24.29
N TYR A 44 -12.77 24.92 -24.44
CA TYR A 44 -12.36 25.82 -23.36
C TYR A 44 -13.28 25.72 -22.14
N ARG A 45 -14.61 25.78 -22.33
CA ARG A 45 -15.58 25.69 -21.23
C ARG A 45 -15.48 24.37 -20.47
N ARG A 46 -15.32 23.24 -21.20
CA ARG A 46 -15.15 21.92 -20.59
C ARG A 46 -13.84 21.82 -19.81
N ARG A 47 -12.73 22.31 -20.37
CA ARG A 47 -11.43 22.36 -19.68
C ARG A 47 -11.47 23.25 -18.43
N LYS A 48 -12.17 24.39 -18.47
CA LYS A 48 -12.37 25.26 -17.30
C LYS A 48 -13.16 24.55 -16.19
N TYR A 49 -14.23 23.83 -16.56
CA TYR A 49 -15.02 23.03 -15.61
C TYR A 49 -14.21 21.85 -15.02
N LEU A 50 -13.48 21.10 -15.85
CA LEU A 50 -12.58 20.05 -15.37
C LEU A 50 -11.49 20.63 -14.46
N LYS A 51 -10.88 21.76 -14.84
CA LYS A 51 -9.92 22.46 -13.99
C LYS A 51 -10.53 22.87 -12.65
N ASN A 52 -11.83 23.15 -12.58
CA ASN A 52 -12.53 23.40 -11.31
C ASN A 52 -12.82 22.12 -10.51
N ILE A 53 -13.12 20.98 -11.15
CA ILE A 53 -13.22 19.68 -10.48
C ILE A 53 -11.85 19.23 -9.93
N PHE A 54 -10.79 19.49 -10.69
CA PHE A 54 -9.41 19.18 -10.33
C PHE A 54 -8.73 20.30 -9.53
N ASN A 55 -9.40 21.44 -9.30
CA ASN A 55 -8.92 22.42 -8.34
C ASN A 55 -9.07 21.79 -6.97
N ARG A 56 -7.90 21.54 -6.36
CA ARG A 56 -7.68 21.12 -4.98
C ARG A 56 -8.84 21.57 -4.08
N LEU A 57 -9.47 20.61 -3.41
CA LEU A 57 -10.40 20.84 -2.28
C LEU A 57 -9.90 22.03 -1.44
N PRO A 58 -10.79 22.87 -0.88
CA PRO A 58 -10.40 23.94 0.03
C PRO A 58 -9.35 23.43 1.03
N ARG A 59 -8.30 24.23 1.28
CA ARG A 59 -7.14 23.80 2.08
C ARG A 59 -7.57 23.24 3.43
N ASP A 60 -8.61 23.81 4.04
CA ASP A 60 -9.15 23.39 5.34
C ASP A 60 -9.73 21.97 5.29
N LEU A 61 -10.46 21.63 4.21
CA LEU A 61 -10.96 20.28 3.98
C LEU A 61 -9.83 19.28 3.74
N GLN A 62 -8.78 19.68 3.03
CA GLN A 62 -7.60 18.82 2.85
C GLN A 62 -6.89 18.55 4.18
N LEU A 63 -6.70 19.58 5.00
CA LEU A 63 -6.09 19.44 6.33
C LEU A 63 -6.95 18.56 7.24
N HIS A 64 -8.27 18.72 7.21
CA HIS A 64 -9.17 17.88 7.99
C HIS A 64 -9.14 16.41 7.55
N ILE A 65 -9.08 16.13 6.24
CA ILE A 65 -8.95 14.76 5.71
C ILE A 65 -7.59 14.14 6.12
N LEU A 66 -6.51 14.91 6.02
CA LEU A 66 -5.17 14.47 6.44
C LEU A 66 -5.11 14.17 7.94
N GLN A 67 -5.66 15.05 8.78
CA GLN A 67 -5.72 14.87 10.23
C GLN A 67 -6.58 13.66 10.63
N PHE A 68 -7.74 13.49 10.00
CA PHE A 68 -8.63 12.37 10.28
C PHE A 68 -7.99 11.02 9.94
N ASN A 69 -7.32 10.93 8.79
CA ASN A 69 -6.58 9.74 8.39
C ASN A 69 -5.38 9.49 9.30
N ASN A 70 -4.65 10.53 9.71
CA ASN A 70 -3.48 10.39 10.57
C ASN A 70 -3.84 9.94 12.00
N ASN A 71 -4.91 10.46 12.60
CA ASN A 71 -5.26 10.10 13.99
C ASN A 71 -5.78 8.66 14.10
N LYS A 72 -6.64 8.22 13.17
CA LYS A 72 -7.16 6.85 13.16
C LYS A 72 -6.07 5.82 12.86
N THR A 73 -5.16 6.13 11.93
CA THR A 73 -4.02 5.26 11.61
C THR A 73 -2.97 5.24 12.71
N LYS A 74 -2.70 6.37 13.38
CA LYS A 74 -1.78 6.44 14.52
C LYS A 74 -2.23 5.55 15.67
N LEU A 75 -3.50 5.65 16.07
CA LEU A 75 -4.05 4.88 17.20
C LEU A 75 -4.08 3.38 16.91
N LEU A 76 -4.37 3.00 15.66
CA LEU A 76 -4.25 1.61 15.19
C LEU A 76 -2.79 1.12 15.23
N ARG A 77 -1.85 1.96 14.77
CA ARG A 77 -0.41 1.65 14.77
C ARG A 77 0.14 1.47 16.17
N GLU A 78 -0.26 2.32 17.12
CA GLU A 78 0.12 2.19 18.53
C GLU A 78 -0.37 0.87 19.15
N LYS A 79 -1.63 0.49 18.89
CA LYS A 79 -2.18 -0.79 19.35
C LYS A 79 -1.43 -1.99 18.77
N ILE A 80 -1.12 -1.95 17.48
CA ILE A 80 -0.38 -3.03 16.80
C ILE A 80 1.06 -3.09 17.30
N ASN A 81 1.72 -1.95 17.49
CA ASN A 81 3.06 -1.89 18.06
C ASN A 81 3.10 -2.47 19.48
N ALA A 82 2.14 -2.11 20.33
CA ALA A 82 2.03 -2.68 21.68
C ALA A 82 1.81 -4.20 21.63
N HIS A 83 0.99 -4.69 20.70
CA HIS A 83 0.80 -6.13 20.50
C HIS A 83 2.11 -6.82 20.05
N ILE A 84 2.83 -6.26 19.07
CA ILE A 84 4.09 -6.82 18.59
C ILE A 84 5.11 -6.86 19.71
N LEU A 85 5.29 -5.76 20.45
CA LEU A 85 6.21 -5.68 21.59
C LEU A 85 5.91 -6.72 22.67
N LYS A 86 4.62 -7.00 22.93
CA LYS A 86 4.22 -8.06 23.86
C LYS A 86 4.64 -9.45 23.35
N MET A 87 4.43 -9.72 22.06
CA MET A 87 4.81 -11.00 21.44
C MET A 87 6.33 -11.18 21.35
N THR A 88 7.07 -10.10 21.08
CA THR A 88 8.52 -10.13 20.89
C THR A 88 9.30 -9.86 22.18
N SER A 89 8.64 -9.86 23.33
CA SER A 89 9.24 -9.53 24.63
C SER A 89 10.47 -10.37 24.97
N LYS A 90 10.45 -11.67 24.63
CA LYS A 90 11.56 -12.62 24.78
C LYS A 90 12.73 -12.40 23.81
N ILE A 91 12.49 -11.68 22.71
CA ILE A 91 13.48 -11.48 21.63
C ILE A 91 13.76 -10.00 21.39
N LYS A 92 13.49 -9.12 22.36
CA LYS A 92 13.56 -7.66 22.17
C LYS A 92 15.00 -7.10 22.12
N SER A 93 15.97 -7.84 22.67
CA SER A 93 17.34 -7.38 22.92
C SER A 93 18.32 -8.52 22.75
N LEU A 94 19.36 -8.36 21.91
CA LEU A 94 20.39 -9.39 21.73
C LEU A 94 21.24 -9.63 22.98
N ILE A 95 21.26 -8.66 23.90
CA ILE A 95 22.01 -8.76 25.16
C ILE A 95 21.31 -9.76 26.08
N ASP A 96 19.98 -9.63 26.20
CA ASP A 96 19.17 -10.37 27.18
C ASP A 96 18.45 -11.58 26.57
N VAL A 97 18.57 -11.79 25.26
CA VAL A 97 17.92 -12.92 24.55
C VAL A 97 18.37 -14.25 25.13
N GLY A 98 19.65 -14.39 25.52
CA GLY A 98 20.18 -15.63 26.08
C GLY A 98 19.53 -16.07 27.40
N ASP A 99 18.95 -15.12 28.13
CA ASP A 99 18.28 -15.36 29.41
C ASP A 99 16.80 -15.73 29.23
N ASN A 100 16.28 -15.62 28.01
CA ASN A 100 14.88 -15.88 27.69
C ASN A 100 14.75 -17.17 26.86
N GLU A 101 14.25 -18.23 27.49
CA GLU A 101 13.94 -19.46 26.77
C GLU A 101 12.78 -19.27 25.79
N ILE A 102 13.02 -19.64 24.54
CA ILE A 102 12.04 -19.61 23.46
C ILE A 102 11.98 -20.93 22.70
N THR A 103 10.76 -21.37 22.42
CA THR A 103 10.47 -22.58 21.64
C THR A 103 10.34 -22.26 20.15
N LEU A 104 10.50 -23.28 19.29
CA LEU A 104 10.32 -23.10 17.85
C LEU A 104 8.88 -22.70 17.49
N ASN A 105 7.89 -23.19 18.23
CA ASN A 105 6.49 -22.83 18.01
C ASN A 105 6.22 -21.36 18.38
N GLU A 106 6.80 -20.86 19.48
CA GLU A 106 6.75 -19.43 19.81
C GLU A 106 7.39 -18.59 18.69
N LEU A 107 8.53 -19.00 18.16
CA LEU A 107 9.16 -18.32 17.02
C LEU A 107 8.28 -18.31 15.76
N ILE A 108 7.56 -19.40 15.48
CA ILE A 108 6.57 -19.46 14.38
C ILE A 108 5.46 -18.43 14.60
N THR A 109 4.89 -18.37 15.81
CA THR A 109 3.82 -17.40 16.10
C THR A 109 4.30 -15.96 16.01
N ILE A 110 5.52 -15.67 16.47
CA ILE A 110 6.14 -14.35 16.36
C ILE A 110 6.34 -13.99 14.89
N ILE A 111 6.95 -14.85 14.08
CA ILE A 111 7.24 -14.51 12.68
C ILE A 111 5.97 -14.32 11.86
N ASP A 112 4.90 -15.07 12.15
CA ASP A 112 3.59 -14.88 11.52
C ASP A 112 2.98 -13.52 11.83
N ALA A 113 3.07 -13.08 13.09
CA ALA A 113 2.64 -11.74 13.48
C ALA A 113 3.46 -10.65 12.77
N LEU A 114 4.79 -10.83 12.68
CA LEU A 114 5.67 -9.89 12.00
C LEU A 114 5.40 -9.81 10.49
N ILE A 115 5.14 -10.94 9.83
CA ILE A 115 4.74 -10.97 8.41
C ILE A 115 3.41 -10.23 8.22
N LYS A 116 2.41 -10.52 9.07
CA LYS A 116 1.07 -9.93 9.01
C LYS A 116 1.11 -8.40 9.14
N TYR A 117 1.91 -7.88 10.07
CA TYR A 117 1.94 -6.46 10.40
C TYR A 117 3.16 -5.71 9.82
N ARG A 118 3.92 -6.32 8.90
CA ARG A 118 5.20 -5.78 8.38
C ARG A 118 5.17 -4.30 7.96
N HIS A 119 4.06 -3.86 7.38
CA HIS A 119 3.88 -2.51 6.83
C HIS A 119 3.71 -1.42 7.90
N LEU A 120 3.54 -1.81 9.16
CA LEU A 120 3.35 -0.90 10.30
C LEU A 120 4.59 -0.83 11.20
N ILE A 121 5.49 -1.81 11.09
CA ILE A 121 6.72 -1.94 11.86
C ILE A 121 7.73 -0.89 11.38
N GLU A 122 8.38 -0.21 12.32
CA GLU A 122 9.45 0.73 11.97
C GLU A 122 10.67 0.00 11.39
N THR A 123 11.33 0.61 10.42
CA THR A 123 12.47 0.03 9.70
C THR A 123 13.58 -0.46 10.62
N ARG A 124 13.85 0.26 11.73
CA ARG A 124 14.83 -0.16 12.74
C ARG A 124 14.49 -1.54 13.33
N TRP A 125 13.26 -1.74 13.76
CA TRP A 125 12.80 -3.00 14.32
C TRP A 125 12.71 -4.10 13.27
N LEU A 126 12.30 -3.75 12.04
CA LEU A 126 12.29 -4.68 10.92
C LEU A 126 13.69 -5.25 10.65
N ASN A 127 14.72 -4.40 10.63
CA ASN A 127 16.11 -4.81 10.43
C ASN A 127 16.64 -5.67 11.59
N TYR A 128 16.27 -5.31 12.82
CA TYR A 128 16.57 -6.13 13.99
C TYR A 128 15.98 -7.54 13.86
N TYR A 129 14.69 -7.67 13.55
CA TYR A 129 14.05 -8.97 13.40
C TYR A 129 14.62 -9.77 12.24
N LYS A 130 14.95 -9.13 11.11
CA LYS A 130 15.68 -9.78 10.01
C LYS A 130 16.98 -10.40 10.50
N TYR A 131 17.81 -9.62 11.19
CA TYR A 131 19.07 -10.10 11.73
C TYR A 131 18.85 -11.28 12.68
N TYR A 132 17.92 -11.16 13.61
CA TYR A 132 17.59 -12.22 14.56
C TYR A 132 17.18 -13.51 13.84
N PHE A 133 16.20 -13.45 12.93
CA PHE A 133 15.70 -14.63 12.22
C PHE A 133 16.68 -15.22 11.20
N ILE A 134 17.58 -14.41 10.62
CA ILE A 134 18.68 -14.93 9.80
C ILE A 134 19.62 -15.80 10.66
N ASN A 135 19.94 -15.34 11.89
CA ASN A 135 20.75 -16.15 12.81
C ASN A 135 20.03 -17.44 13.22
N ILE A 136 18.73 -17.38 13.52
CA ILE A 136 17.91 -18.58 13.78
C ILE A 136 18.00 -19.55 12.59
N LYS A 137 17.82 -19.07 11.36
CA LYS A 137 17.93 -19.90 10.16
C LYS A 137 19.31 -20.56 10.07
N SER A 138 20.39 -19.82 10.30
CA SER A 138 21.75 -20.37 10.30
C SER A 138 21.91 -21.46 11.35
N ILE A 139 21.43 -21.25 12.58
CA ILE A 139 21.48 -22.25 13.65
C ILE A 139 20.73 -23.52 13.24
N LEU A 140 19.50 -23.40 12.74
CA LEU A 140 18.68 -24.55 12.33
C LEU A 140 19.32 -25.32 11.16
N VAL A 141 19.87 -24.61 10.17
CA VAL A 141 20.60 -25.23 9.04
C VAL A 141 21.84 -25.97 9.54
N SER A 142 22.59 -25.38 10.48
CA SER A 142 23.73 -26.04 11.11
C SER A 142 23.34 -27.34 11.82
N LEU A 143 22.24 -27.33 12.57
CA LEU A 143 21.75 -28.51 13.29
C LEU A 143 21.22 -29.60 12.34
N ILE A 144 20.42 -29.23 11.34
CA ILE A 144 19.82 -30.20 10.40
C ILE A 144 20.90 -30.82 9.49
N TYR A 145 21.79 -30.00 8.94
CA TYR A 145 22.75 -30.43 7.91
C TYR A 145 24.16 -30.67 8.45
N LYS A 146 24.38 -30.57 9.77
CA LYS A 146 25.67 -30.71 10.44
C LYS A 146 26.77 -29.81 9.83
N LYS A 147 26.40 -28.59 9.42
CA LYS A 147 27.32 -27.60 8.84
C LYS A 147 27.83 -26.62 9.90
N ALA A 148 29.13 -26.37 9.91
CA ALA A 148 29.71 -25.31 10.72
C ALA A 148 29.36 -23.94 10.14
N LEU A 149 28.58 -23.14 10.88
CA LEU A 149 28.30 -21.74 10.57
C LEU A 149 28.69 -20.89 11.79
N MET A 150 29.05 -19.63 11.58
CA MET A 150 29.19 -18.67 12.67
C MET A 150 27.82 -18.44 13.30
N LEU A 151 27.67 -18.80 14.58
CA LEU A 151 26.40 -18.70 15.31
C LEU A 151 26.49 -17.59 16.36
N ASN A 152 25.43 -16.81 16.51
CA ASN A 152 25.29 -15.92 17.65
C ASN A 152 24.94 -16.76 18.90
N ILE A 153 25.87 -16.81 19.86
CA ILE A 153 25.77 -17.68 21.05
C ILE A 153 24.56 -17.32 21.92
N ASN A 154 24.22 -16.03 22.06
CA ASN A 154 23.06 -15.63 22.86
C ASN A 154 21.75 -16.13 22.24
N ILE A 155 21.62 -16.01 20.91
CA ILE A 155 20.46 -16.53 20.19
C ILE A 155 20.42 -18.06 20.27
N TYR A 156 21.57 -18.72 20.16
CA TYR A 156 21.67 -20.17 20.33
C TYR A 156 21.20 -20.62 21.72
N ASN A 157 21.66 -19.95 22.78
CA ASN A 157 21.29 -20.27 24.16
C ASN A 157 19.81 -20.00 24.45
N SER A 158 19.22 -18.99 23.80
CA SER A 158 17.79 -18.69 23.93
C SER A 158 16.88 -19.80 23.41
N LEU A 159 17.37 -20.56 22.42
CA LEU A 159 16.63 -21.67 21.85
C LEU A 159 16.67 -22.81 22.87
N ASN A 160 15.55 -23.05 23.54
CA ASN A 160 15.40 -24.16 24.48
C ASN A 160 15.42 -25.48 23.69
N PHE A 161 16.61 -25.88 23.22
CA PHE A 161 16.79 -27.02 22.35
C PHE A 161 16.56 -28.33 23.09
N TYR A 162 16.69 -28.37 24.41
CA TYR A 162 16.40 -29.55 25.19
C TYR A 162 14.95 -30.01 24.99
N THR A 163 13.98 -29.09 25.13
CA THR A 163 12.57 -29.40 24.87
C THR A 163 12.25 -29.64 23.39
N ASN A 164 12.94 -28.95 22.47
CA ASN A 164 12.67 -29.07 21.04
C ASN A 164 13.31 -30.31 20.38
N LEU A 165 14.49 -30.76 20.83
CA LEU A 165 15.19 -31.94 20.31
C LEU A 165 14.58 -33.26 20.80
N LEU A 166 13.96 -33.24 22.00
CA LEU A 166 13.23 -34.38 22.54
C LEU A 166 11.89 -34.63 21.81
N ASN A 167 11.41 -33.65 21.05
CA ASN A 167 10.21 -33.79 20.23
C ASN A 167 10.57 -34.39 18.86
N ASN A 168 9.93 -35.52 18.50
CA ASN A 168 10.18 -36.24 17.23
C ASN A 168 9.96 -35.39 15.96
N ASP A 169 9.29 -34.23 16.07
CA ASP A 169 8.97 -33.33 14.96
C ASP A 169 10.00 -32.20 14.74
N PHE A 170 11.14 -32.19 15.44
CA PHE A 170 12.14 -31.11 15.36
C PHE A 170 12.49 -30.69 13.93
N ASN A 171 12.84 -31.63 13.07
CA ASN A 171 13.23 -31.35 11.68
C ASN A 171 12.06 -30.73 10.89
N LYS A 172 10.85 -31.23 11.09
CA LYS A 172 9.64 -30.75 10.40
C LYS A 172 9.31 -29.31 10.82
N VAL A 173 9.29 -29.03 12.12
CA VAL A 173 9.03 -27.69 12.66
C VAL A 173 10.12 -26.71 12.23
N SER A 174 11.39 -27.14 12.25
CA SER A 174 12.52 -26.34 11.82
C SER A 174 12.44 -25.96 10.33
N LEU A 175 12.07 -26.90 9.45
CA LEU A 175 11.88 -26.62 8.03
C LEU A 175 10.72 -25.65 7.78
N VAL A 176 9.61 -25.78 8.51
CA VAL A 176 8.49 -24.83 8.46
C VAL A 176 8.95 -23.42 8.86
N LEU A 177 9.70 -23.31 9.96
CA LEU A 177 10.23 -22.03 10.43
C LEU A 177 11.21 -21.42 9.42
N ILE A 178 12.11 -22.21 8.82
CA ILE A 178 13.01 -21.75 7.75
C ILE A 178 12.20 -21.20 6.55
N GLY A 179 11.13 -21.88 6.15
CA GLY A 179 10.23 -21.43 5.09
C GLY A 179 9.61 -20.07 5.40
N LYS A 180 9.10 -19.88 6.62
CA LYS A 180 8.55 -18.60 7.08
C LYS A 180 9.62 -17.50 7.13
N ILE A 181 10.84 -17.81 7.57
CA ILE A 181 11.96 -16.86 7.59
C ILE A 181 12.28 -16.38 6.17
N ASN A 182 12.33 -17.28 5.19
CA ASN A 182 12.54 -16.90 3.79
C ASN A 182 11.42 -15.97 3.29
N SER A 183 10.17 -16.29 3.60
CA SER A 183 9.02 -15.46 3.22
C SER A 183 9.08 -14.06 3.85
N PHE A 184 9.48 -13.96 5.11
CA PHE A 184 9.63 -12.69 5.82
C PHE A 184 10.74 -11.84 5.20
N ASN A 185 11.89 -12.44 4.87
CA ASN A 185 13.00 -11.74 4.22
C ASN A 185 12.65 -11.26 2.81
N HIS A 186 11.96 -12.08 2.01
CA HIS A 186 11.48 -11.66 0.69
C HIS A 186 10.47 -10.51 0.77
N ALA A 187 9.50 -10.61 1.69
CA ALA A 187 8.45 -9.62 1.87
C ALA A 187 8.95 -8.22 2.27
N THR A 188 10.18 -8.15 2.79
CA THR A 188 10.79 -6.95 3.35
C THR A 188 11.94 -6.39 2.51
N HIS A 189 12.17 -6.95 1.30
CA HIS A 189 13.05 -6.37 0.28
C HIS A 189 12.35 -5.33 -0.60
N PHE A 190 11.01 -5.25 -0.55
CA PHE A 190 10.17 -4.37 -1.38
C PHE A 190 9.57 -3.17 -0.62
N THR A 191 10.13 -2.84 0.54
CA THR A 191 9.73 -1.71 1.40
C THR A 191 10.90 -0.77 1.57
#